data_AF-A0A7W1T280-F1
#
_entry.id   AF-A0A7W1T280-F1
#
_cell.length_a   1.000
_cell.length_b   1.000
_cell.length_c   1.000
_cell.angle_alpha   90.00
_cell.angle_beta   90.00
_cell.angle_gamma   90.00
#
_symmetry.space_group_name_H-M   'P 1'
#
loop_
_entity.id
_entity.type
_entity.pdbx_description
1 polymer ?
#
loop_
_entity_poly.entity_id
_entity_poly.type
_entity_poly.pdbx_seq_one_letter_code
_entity_poly.pdbx_strand_id
1 'polypeptide(L)'
;MRLTLSTLLLVVPFAATTPAAGTSFTYTTINVPGIAGPQVTGIDNAGQLSGYGVVGKVFKGFVANGSAVTTSFLPGSSGTEAFGLNDAGQIVGTYFDNTGGNHAFVGTTAVLTALNVPGATSTMAANGINNAGQIVGDFLSSGVIHGFLDSSGTFTTISVPGSSGTQALGLNSAGQIVGTYFDNTGGNHAFVGTTAVLTALNVPGATSTMAA
;
A
#
# COMPACT_ATOMS: atom_id res chain seq x y z
N MET A 1 66.74 -36.52 -39.60
CA MET A 1 65.82 -37.63 -39.24
C MET A 1 64.67 -37.02 -38.45
N ARG A 2 63.46 -36.97 -39.03
CA ARG A 2 62.29 -36.28 -38.47
C ARG A 2 61.70 -37.09 -37.31
N LEU A 3 61.68 -36.52 -36.11
CA LEU A 3 60.92 -37.02 -34.96
C LEU A 3 59.51 -36.40 -35.02
N THR A 4 58.48 -37.24 -35.19
CA THR A 4 57.07 -36.85 -35.06
C THR A 4 56.67 -36.92 -33.59
N LEU A 5 56.23 -35.79 -33.03
CA LEU A 5 55.72 -35.68 -31.67
C LEU A 5 54.25 -36.14 -31.66
N SER A 6 53.93 -37.25 -31.00
CA SER A 6 52.53 -37.68 -30.77
C SER A 6 51.88 -36.80 -29.71
N THR A 7 50.84 -36.07 -30.09
CA THR A 7 49.98 -35.32 -29.17
C THR A 7 49.08 -36.28 -28.39
N LEU A 8 49.26 -36.32 -27.06
CA LEU A 8 48.36 -36.99 -26.12
C LEU A 8 47.19 -36.03 -25.83
N LEU A 9 45.96 -36.40 -26.22
CA LEU A 9 44.75 -35.63 -25.92
C LEU A 9 44.23 -36.02 -24.53
N LEU A 10 44.38 -35.15 -23.54
CA LEU A 10 43.76 -35.30 -22.22
C LEU A 10 42.31 -34.78 -22.27
N VAL A 11 41.33 -35.67 -22.25
CA VAL A 11 39.92 -35.30 -22.11
C VAL A 11 39.58 -35.21 -20.62
N VAL A 12 39.38 -34.00 -20.10
CA VAL A 12 38.84 -33.79 -18.75
C VAL A 12 37.32 -33.73 -18.86
N PRO A 13 36.54 -34.66 -18.28
CA PRO A 13 35.09 -34.54 -18.28
C PRO A 13 34.68 -33.38 -17.37
N PHE A 14 34.01 -32.37 -17.93
CA PHE A 14 33.27 -31.39 -17.16
C PHE A 14 32.08 -32.12 -16.51
N ALA A 15 32.08 -32.21 -15.17
CA ALA A 15 30.88 -32.61 -14.45
C ALA A 15 29.84 -31.48 -14.59
N ALA A 16 28.76 -31.74 -15.32
CA ALA A 16 27.62 -30.84 -15.35
C ALA A 16 26.99 -30.80 -13.94
N THR A 17 27.06 -29.64 -13.28
CA THR A 17 26.34 -29.41 -12.04
C THR A 17 24.85 -29.43 -12.33
N THR A 18 24.09 -30.33 -11.68
CA THR A 18 22.62 -30.30 -11.72
C THR A 18 22.15 -28.92 -11.29
N PRO A 19 21.33 -28.20 -12.10
CA PRO A 19 20.78 -26.93 -11.67
C PRO A 19 20.01 -27.14 -10.36
N ALA A 20 20.19 -26.22 -9.41
CA ALA A 20 19.43 -26.22 -8.17
C ALA A 20 17.94 -26.32 -8.50
N ALA A 21 17.24 -27.29 -7.90
CA ALA A 21 15.81 -27.48 -8.13
C ALA A 21 15.09 -26.16 -7.86
N GLY A 22 14.45 -25.60 -8.89
CA GLY A 22 13.66 -24.39 -8.74
C GLY A 22 12.56 -24.63 -7.73
N THR A 23 12.45 -23.76 -6.73
CA THR A 23 11.36 -23.79 -5.75
C THR A 23 10.04 -23.65 -6.50
N SER A 24 9.24 -24.71 -6.53
CA SER A 24 7.89 -24.66 -7.07
C SER A 24 6.95 -24.16 -5.97
N PHE A 25 6.22 -23.09 -6.25
CA PHE A 25 5.19 -22.56 -5.36
C PHE A 25 3.82 -23.05 -5.83
N THR A 26 3.02 -23.57 -4.90
CA THR A 26 1.59 -23.83 -5.13
C THR A 26 0.79 -22.61 -4.69
N TYR A 27 -0.12 -22.13 -5.53
CA TYR A 27 -1.05 -21.07 -5.17
C TYR A 27 -2.48 -21.61 -5.15
N THR A 28 -3.34 -20.98 -4.35
CA THR A 28 -4.79 -21.23 -4.36
C THR A 28 -5.48 -19.94 -4.78
N THR A 29 -6.40 -20.04 -5.73
CA THR A 29 -7.19 -18.89 -6.16
C THR A 29 -8.23 -18.56 -5.10
N ILE A 30 -8.22 -17.31 -4.63
CA ILE A 30 -9.29 -16.75 -3.80
C ILE A 30 -10.26 -16.03 -4.75
N ASN A 31 -11.48 -16.56 -4.86
CA ASN A 31 -12.55 -15.90 -5.59
C ASN A 31 -13.29 -14.94 -4.66
N VAL A 32 -13.60 -13.74 -5.14
CA VAL A 32 -14.40 -12.73 -4.44
C VAL A 32 -15.72 -12.57 -5.20
N PRO A 33 -16.75 -13.43 -4.93
CA PRO A 33 -17.97 -13.44 -5.73
C PRO A 33 -18.70 -12.10 -5.69
N GLY A 34 -19.28 -11.70 -6.81
CA GLY A 34 -20.06 -10.46 -6.91
C GLY A 34 -19.24 -9.17 -7.04
N ILE A 35 -17.91 -9.24 -6.97
CA ILE A 35 -17.00 -8.12 -7.22
C ILE A 35 -16.30 -8.33 -8.56
N ALA A 36 -16.46 -7.41 -9.50
CA ALA A 36 -15.71 -7.41 -10.75
C ALA A 36 -14.37 -6.66 -10.58
N GLY A 37 -13.28 -7.27 -11.08
CA GLY A 37 -11.93 -6.70 -11.01
C GLY A 37 -11.45 -6.38 -9.60
N PRO A 38 -11.51 -7.33 -8.64
CA PRO A 38 -11.11 -7.06 -7.27
C PRO A 38 -9.61 -6.69 -7.19
N GLN A 39 -9.31 -5.59 -6.53
CA GLN A 39 -7.97 -5.23 -6.09
C GLN A 39 -7.88 -5.48 -4.58
N VAL A 40 -6.97 -6.39 -4.19
CA VAL A 40 -6.67 -6.66 -2.78
C VAL A 40 -5.55 -5.72 -2.34
N THR A 41 -5.76 -5.04 -1.23
CA THR A 41 -4.90 -3.95 -0.73
C THR A 41 -4.37 -4.23 0.67
N GLY A 42 -5.05 -5.08 1.44
CA GLY A 42 -4.65 -5.41 2.80
C GLY A 42 -4.96 -6.86 3.16
N ILE A 43 -4.25 -7.36 4.16
CA ILE A 43 -4.41 -8.70 4.72
C ILE A 43 -4.15 -8.64 6.24
N ASP A 44 -4.97 -9.33 7.02
CA ASP A 44 -4.75 -9.52 8.47
C ASP A 44 -4.09 -10.87 8.78
N ASN A 45 -3.71 -11.10 10.04
CA ASN A 45 -3.10 -12.36 10.47
C ASN A 45 -4.06 -13.56 10.47
N ALA A 46 -5.37 -13.34 10.36
CA ALA A 46 -6.37 -14.38 10.17
C ALA A 46 -6.54 -14.76 8.68
N GLY A 47 -5.85 -14.08 7.77
CA GLY A 47 -5.95 -14.27 6.32
C GLY A 47 -7.18 -13.61 5.70
N GLN A 48 -7.85 -12.71 6.42
CA GLN A 48 -8.89 -11.86 5.86
C GLN A 48 -8.25 -10.81 4.97
N LEU A 49 -8.89 -10.51 3.85
CA LEU A 49 -8.40 -9.58 2.84
C LEU A 49 -9.28 -8.35 2.80
N SER A 50 -8.70 -7.16 2.81
CA SER A 50 -9.40 -5.95 2.39
C SER A 50 -9.07 -5.60 0.95
N GLY A 51 -10.01 -4.91 0.31
CA GLY A 51 -9.81 -4.44 -1.05
C GLY A 51 -11.01 -3.68 -1.56
N TYR A 52 -11.03 -3.48 -2.87
CA TYR A 52 -12.17 -2.88 -3.54
C TYR A 52 -12.33 -3.45 -4.95
N GLY A 53 -13.52 -3.28 -5.52
CA GLY A 53 -13.79 -3.59 -6.92
C GLY A 53 -15.18 -3.10 -7.30
N VAL A 54 -15.67 -3.53 -8.46
CA VAL A 54 -16.92 -3.00 -9.02
C VAL A 54 -18.10 -3.90 -8.69
N VAL A 55 -19.12 -3.35 -8.04
CA VAL A 55 -20.45 -3.96 -7.88
C VAL A 55 -21.45 -3.18 -8.72
N GLY A 56 -21.95 -3.80 -9.78
CA GLY A 56 -22.76 -3.13 -10.79
C GLY A 56 -21.95 -2.08 -11.56
N LYS A 57 -21.93 -0.84 -11.07
CA LYS A 57 -21.16 0.30 -11.64
C LYS A 57 -20.45 1.15 -10.57
N VAL A 58 -20.43 0.69 -9.33
CA VAL A 58 -19.93 1.46 -8.18
C VAL A 58 -18.74 0.75 -7.59
N PHE A 59 -17.67 1.50 -7.31
CA PHE A 59 -16.55 1.00 -6.51
C PHE A 59 -17.04 0.72 -5.09
N LYS A 60 -16.88 -0.54 -4.67
CA LYS A 60 -17.21 -1.00 -3.33
C LYS A 60 -15.95 -1.57 -2.71
N GLY A 61 -15.65 -1.11 -1.50
CA GLY A 61 -14.75 -1.81 -0.62
C GLY A 61 -15.28 -3.22 -0.38
N PHE A 62 -14.41 -4.11 0.11
CA PHE A 62 -14.81 -5.41 0.62
C PHE A 62 -13.86 -5.87 1.71
N VAL A 63 -14.37 -6.76 2.57
CA VAL A 63 -13.54 -7.72 3.32
C VAL A 63 -13.91 -9.12 2.88
N ALA A 64 -12.91 -9.93 2.55
CA ALA A 64 -13.07 -11.31 2.15
C ALA A 64 -12.40 -12.26 3.15
N ASN A 65 -13.10 -13.31 3.54
CA ASN A 65 -12.55 -14.43 4.32
C ASN A 65 -12.82 -15.72 3.53
N GLY A 66 -11.82 -16.20 2.81
CA GLY A 66 -12.01 -17.23 1.78
C GLY A 66 -12.97 -16.74 0.70
N SER A 67 -14.07 -17.47 0.47
CA SER A 67 -15.13 -17.08 -0.48
C SER A 67 -16.25 -16.23 0.13
N ALA A 68 -16.24 -16.00 1.45
CA ALA A 68 -17.22 -15.13 2.10
C ALA A 68 -16.78 -13.68 1.91
N VAL A 69 -17.65 -12.86 1.31
CA VAL A 69 -17.36 -11.45 0.99
C VAL A 69 -18.40 -10.55 1.65
N THR A 70 -17.92 -9.56 2.39
CA THR A 70 -18.76 -8.51 2.96
C THR A 70 -18.52 -7.21 2.23
N THR A 71 -19.58 -6.70 1.60
CA THR A 71 -19.57 -5.44 0.84
C THR A 71 -20.59 -4.49 1.45
N SER A 72 -20.18 -3.62 2.36
CA SER A 72 -21.00 -2.50 2.81
C SER A 72 -20.11 -1.57 3.61
N PHE A 73 -20.06 -0.29 3.24
CA PHE A 73 -19.11 0.64 3.85
C PHE A 73 -19.78 1.96 4.21
N LEU A 74 -20.65 2.53 3.37
CA LEU A 74 -21.49 3.67 3.77
C LEU A 74 -22.79 3.75 2.95
N PRO A 75 -23.97 3.76 3.58
CA PRO A 75 -25.19 4.22 2.92
C PRO A 75 -25.02 5.68 2.47
N GLY A 76 -25.27 5.98 1.20
CA GLY A 76 -25.20 7.34 0.65
C GLY A 76 -23.87 7.76 0.02
N SER A 77 -22.80 6.95 0.10
CA SER A 77 -21.57 7.17 -0.66
C SER A 77 -21.74 6.77 -2.12
N SER A 78 -21.14 7.52 -3.04
CA SER A 78 -21.06 7.20 -4.47
C SER A 78 -20.00 6.15 -4.80
N GLY A 79 -19.08 5.87 -3.87
CA GLY A 79 -18.09 4.80 -3.95
C GLY A 79 -17.29 4.67 -2.65
N THR A 80 -16.67 3.50 -2.44
CA THR A 80 -15.81 3.21 -1.28
C THR A 80 -14.66 2.34 -1.73
N GLU A 81 -13.48 2.59 -1.19
CA GLU A 81 -12.27 1.83 -1.42
C GLU A 81 -11.60 1.55 -0.08
N ALA A 82 -11.32 0.28 0.23
CA ALA A 82 -10.60 -0.10 1.45
C ALA A 82 -9.13 -0.30 1.10
N PHE A 83 -8.24 0.40 1.82
CA PHE A 83 -6.79 0.38 1.58
C PHE A 83 -6.04 -0.39 2.66
N GLY A 84 -6.54 -0.42 3.89
CA GLY A 84 -5.88 -1.12 4.99
C GLY A 84 -6.85 -1.92 5.87
N LEU A 85 -6.32 -2.98 6.48
CA LEU A 85 -6.99 -3.87 7.42
C LEU A 85 -6.00 -4.25 8.53
N ASN A 86 -6.46 -4.29 9.78
CA ASN A 86 -5.68 -4.81 10.91
C ASN A 86 -6.36 -6.03 11.57
N ASP A 87 -5.65 -6.67 12.50
CA ASP A 87 -6.11 -7.89 13.18
C ASP A 87 -7.36 -7.69 14.06
N ALA A 88 -7.68 -6.44 14.42
CA ALA A 88 -8.91 -6.11 15.12
C ALA A 88 -10.12 -5.99 14.17
N GLY A 89 -9.93 -6.24 12.87
CA GLY A 89 -10.95 -6.08 11.84
C GLY A 89 -11.25 -4.61 11.51
N GLN A 90 -10.37 -3.69 11.90
CA GLN A 90 -10.51 -2.29 11.55
C GLN A 90 -10.02 -2.07 10.12
N ILE A 91 -10.77 -1.26 9.38
CA ILE A 91 -10.59 -0.99 7.97
C ILE A 91 -10.41 0.51 7.80
N VAL A 92 -9.45 0.89 6.96
CA VAL A 92 -9.25 2.27 6.54
C VAL A 92 -9.28 2.39 5.03
N GLY A 93 -9.59 3.57 4.55
CA GLY A 93 -9.64 3.83 3.11
C GLY A 93 -10.22 5.19 2.78
N THR A 94 -10.86 5.29 1.62
CA THR A 94 -11.56 6.48 1.16
C THR A 94 -12.99 6.16 0.72
N TYR A 95 -13.90 7.13 0.92
CA TYR A 95 -15.23 7.10 0.33
C TYR A 95 -15.50 8.39 -0.43
N PHE A 96 -16.35 8.29 -1.44
CA PHE A 96 -16.77 9.42 -2.25
C PHE A 96 -18.19 9.82 -1.86
N ASP A 97 -18.40 11.10 -1.57
CA ASP A 97 -19.75 11.64 -1.42
C ASP A 97 -20.43 11.84 -2.78
N ASN A 98 -21.70 12.25 -2.78
CA ASN A 98 -22.44 12.48 -4.03
C ASN A 98 -22.07 13.79 -4.74
N THR A 99 -21.22 14.62 -4.13
CA THR A 99 -20.67 15.84 -4.72
C THR A 99 -19.26 15.64 -5.31
N GLY A 100 -18.73 14.42 -5.23
CA GLY A 100 -17.40 14.06 -5.74
C GLY A 100 -16.26 14.32 -4.76
N GLY A 101 -16.56 14.72 -3.52
CA GLY A 101 -15.58 14.86 -2.45
C GLY A 101 -15.14 13.50 -1.94
N ASN A 102 -13.82 13.31 -1.81
CA ASN A 102 -13.23 12.13 -1.21
C ASN A 102 -12.93 12.38 0.27
N HIS A 103 -13.19 11.35 1.08
CA HIS A 103 -13.11 11.41 2.53
C HIS A 103 -12.44 10.15 3.08
N ALA A 104 -11.45 10.33 3.94
CA ALA A 104 -10.83 9.23 4.67
C ALA A 104 -11.81 8.64 5.68
N PHE A 105 -11.72 7.33 5.92
CA PHE A 105 -12.51 6.67 6.95
C PHE A 105 -11.68 5.69 7.79
N VAL A 106 -12.21 5.38 8.97
CA VAL A 106 -11.85 4.21 9.78
C VAL A 106 -13.12 3.52 10.28
N GLY A 107 -13.13 2.20 10.37
CA GLY A 107 -14.23 1.48 11.02
C GLY A 107 -14.20 -0.01 10.76
N THR A 108 -15.36 -0.63 10.69
CA THR A 108 -15.55 -2.05 10.33
C THR A 108 -16.47 -2.14 9.11
N THR A 109 -16.69 -3.33 8.57
CA THR A 109 -17.69 -3.54 7.50
C THR A 109 -19.13 -3.22 7.91
N ALA A 110 -19.39 -3.06 9.21
CA ALA A 110 -20.71 -2.69 9.71
C ALA A 110 -20.87 -1.17 9.88
N VAL A 111 -19.82 -0.49 10.34
CA VAL A 111 -19.86 0.93 10.72
C VAL A 111 -18.55 1.61 10.35
N LEU A 112 -18.63 2.66 9.54
CA LEU A 112 -17.51 3.54 9.21
C LEU A 112 -17.68 4.92 9.84
N THR A 113 -16.55 5.52 10.21
CA THR A 113 -16.43 6.87 10.75
C THR A 113 -15.50 7.67 9.86
N ALA A 114 -15.92 8.87 9.44
CA ALA A 114 -15.06 9.77 8.70
C ALA A 114 -13.91 10.28 9.58
N LEU A 115 -12.69 10.28 9.04
CA LEU A 115 -11.53 10.90 9.66
C LEU A 115 -11.45 12.36 9.22
N ASN A 116 -11.28 13.27 10.18
CA ASN A 116 -11.24 14.70 9.93
C ASN A 116 -10.00 15.30 10.60
N VAL A 117 -8.94 15.53 9.81
CA VAL A 117 -7.74 16.21 10.27
C VAL A 117 -8.08 17.67 10.60
N PRO A 118 -7.81 18.16 11.82
CA PRO A 118 -8.08 19.54 12.19
C PRO A 118 -7.37 20.55 11.28
N GLY A 119 -8.11 21.53 10.75
CA GLY A 119 -7.56 22.57 9.86
C GLY A 119 -7.32 22.11 8.41
N ALA A 120 -7.66 20.87 8.06
CA ALA A 120 -7.65 20.42 6.68
C ALA A 120 -8.86 20.98 5.90
N THR A 121 -8.65 21.27 4.63
CA THR A 121 -9.72 21.53 3.66
C THR A 121 -10.39 20.22 3.23
N SER A 122 -9.62 19.14 3.13
CA SER A 122 -10.12 17.78 2.89
C SER A 122 -9.20 16.75 3.54
N THR A 123 -9.76 15.73 4.19
CA THR A 123 -9.00 14.54 4.60
C THR A 123 -9.27 13.45 3.57
N MET A 124 -8.32 13.23 2.68
CA MET A 124 -8.57 12.62 1.37
C MET A 124 -8.65 11.10 1.41
N ALA A 125 -7.71 10.47 2.13
CA ALA A 125 -7.62 9.02 2.23
C ALA A 125 -6.86 8.63 3.50
N ALA A 126 -7.23 7.47 4.06
CA ALA A 126 -6.42 6.76 5.03
C ALA A 126 -5.82 5.53 4.33
N ASN A 127 -4.50 5.56 4.11
CA ASN A 127 -3.80 4.65 3.21
C ASN A 127 -3.30 3.39 3.93
N GLY A 128 -3.05 3.47 5.24
CA GLY A 128 -2.55 2.33 6.02
C GLY A 128 -2.97 2.37 7.48
N ILE A 129 -3.11 1.19 8.07
CA ILE A 129 -3.40 1.00 9.49
C ILE A 129 -2.52 -0.13 10.03
N ASN A 130 -2.05 0.00 11.28
CA ASN A 130 -1.35 -1.09 11.96
C ASN A 130 -2.20 -1.71 13.09
N ASN A 131 -1.68 -2.79 13.69
CA ASN A 131 -2.36 -3.50 14.79
C ASN A 131 -2.48 -2.70 16.10
N ALA A 132 -1.75 -1.58 16.24
CA ALA A 132 -1.96 -0.65 17.35
C ALA A 132 -3.10 0.34 17.07
N GLY A 133 -3.76 0.25 15.91
CA GLY A 133 -4.82 1.16 15.49
C GLY A 133 -4.30 2.53 15.04
N GLN A 134 -2.99 2.66 14.81
CA GLN A 134 -2.42 3.87 14.22
C GLN A 134 -2.70 3.88 12.72
N ILE A 135 -2.99 5.06 12.18
CA ILE A 135 -3.44 5.23 10.80
C ILE A 135 -2.56 6.28 10.12
N VAL A 136 -2.13 6.01 8.89
CA VAL A 136 -1.51 7.02 8.03
C VAL A 136 -2.39 7.30 6.83
N GLY A 137 -2.28 8.51 6.30
CA GLY A 137 -3.03 8.92 5.13
C GLY A 137 -2.66 10.32 4.69
N ASP A 138 -3.51 10.92 3.86
CA ASP A 138 -3.25 12.21 3.23
C ASP A 138 -4.40 13.19 3.47
N PHE A 139 -4.04 14.47 3.63
CA PHE A 139 -4.98 15.56 3.72
C PHE A 139 -4.50 16.78 2.93
N LEU A 140 -5.46 17.59 2.49
CA LEU A 140 -5.22 18.84 1.80
C LEU A 140 -5.38 20.01 2.77
N SER A 141 -4.39 20.89 2.85
CA SER A 141 -4.49 22.16 3.57
C SER A 141 -3.76 23.25 2.79
N SER A 142 -4.38 24.43 2.67
CA SER A 142 -3.81 25.57 1.95
C SER A 142 -3.32 25.25 0.52
N GLY A 143 -3.96 24.29 -0.16
CA GLY A 143 -3.61 23.86 -1.52
C GLY A 143 -2.42 22.89 -1.61
N VAL A 144 -1.87 22.44 -0.47
CA VAL A 144 -0.75 21.50 -0.41
C VAL A 144 -1.22 20.17 0.21
N ILE A 145 -0.75 19.06 -0.37
CA ILE A 145 -1.00 17.71 0.15
C ILE A 145 0.03 17.41 1.24
N HIS A 146 -0.46 17.00 2.39
CA HIS A 146 0.33 16.57 3.54
C HIS A 146 -0.05 15.14 3.92
N GLY A 147 0.91 14.39 4.45
CA GLY A 147 0.61 13.14 5.13
C GLY A 147 0.12 13.42 6.56
N PHE A 148 -0.61 12.49 7.15
CA PHE A 148 -0.91 12.48 8.59
C PHE A 148 -0.59 11.12 9.21
N LEU A 149 -0.31 11.13 10.52
CA LEU A 149 -0.43 9.99 11.42
C LEU A 149 -1.56 10.30 12.40
N ASP A 150 -2.57 9.45 12.47
CA ASP A 150 -3.55 9.43 13.55
C ASP A 150 -3.15 8.36 14.57
N SER A 151 -3.00 8.77 15.82
CA SER A 151 -2.81 7.89 16.97
C SER A 151 -3.94 8.13 17.96
N SER A 152 -5.03 7.37 17.81
CA SER A 152 -6.20 7.42 18.70
C SER A 152 -6.87 8.81 18.76
N GLY A 153 -7.05 9.46 17.61
CA GLY A 153 -7.63 10.80 17.46
C GLY A 153 -6.62 11.94 17.57
N THR A 154 -5.36 11.64 17.87
CA THR A 154 -4.28 12.64 17.87
C THR A 154 -3.58 12.63 16.52
N PHE A 155 -3.81 13.69 15.74
CA PHE A 155 -3.22 13.86 14.42
C PHE A 155 -1.85 14.53 14.48
N THR A 156 -0.87 13.92 13.83
CA THR A 156 0.46 14.49 13.58
C THR A 156 0.65 14.68 12.08
N THR A 157 1.00 15.88 11.66
CA THR A 157 1.31 16.17 10.25
C THR A 157 2.66 15.56 9.85
N ILE A 158 2.70 14.93 8.68
CA ILE A 158 3.89 14.38 8.04
C ILE A 158 4.14 15.22 6.80
N SER A 159 5.28 15.90 6.76
CA SER A 159 5.67 16.71 5.61
C SER A 159 7.18 16.69 5.46
N VAL A 160 7.65 16.43 4.24
CA VAL A 160 9.08 16.52 3.92
C VAL A 160 9.43 18.00 3.71
N PRO A 161 10.40 18.57 4.45
CA PRO A 161 10.79 19.96 4.29
C PRO A 161 11.22 20.29 2.85
N GLY A 162 10.70 21.39 2.31
CA GLY A 162 10.99 21.83 0.94
C GLY A 162 10.25 21.05 -0.16
N SER A 163 9.42 20.07 0.19
CA SER A 163 8.53 19.41 -0.78
C SER A 163 7.33 20.29 -1.17
N SER A 164 6.82 20.08 -2.38
CA SER A 164 5.55 20.65 -2.88
C SER A 164 4.33 19.79 -2.49
N GLY A 165 4.57 18.62 -1.91
CA GLY A 165 3.56 17.77 -1.28
C GLY A 165 4.17 16.49 -0.72
N THR A 166 3.49 15.87 0.24
CA THR A 166 3.91 14.61 0.88
C THR A 166 2.70 13.70 1.02
N GLN A 167 2.85 12.44 0.61
CA GLN A 167 1.85 11.39 0.77
C GLN A 167 2.39 10.28 1.67
N ALA A 168 1.63 9.89 2.70
CA ALA A 168 1.98 8.80 3.60
C ALA A 168 1.17 7.55 3.22
N LEU A 169 1.85 6.54 2.65
CA LEU A 169 1.22 5.44 1.93
C LEU A 169 1.15 4.15 2.73
N GLY A 170 2.09 3.93 3.65
CA GLY A 170 2.14 2.70 4.44
C GLY A 170 2.68 2.91 5.85
N LEU A 171 2.26 2.05 6.76
CA LEU A 171 2.63 2.04 8.17
C LEU A 171 2.83 0.61 8.64
N ASN A 172 3.94 0.33 9.34
CA ASN A 172 4.16 -0.97 9.96
C ASN A 172 3.93 -0.95 11.48
N SER A 173 4.04 -2.11 12.12
CA SER A 173 3.84 -2.29 13.57
C SER A 173 4.91 -1.61 14.44
N ALA A 174 6.07 -1.26 13.87
CA ALA A 174 7.12 -0.51 14.54
C ALA A 174 6.90 1.02 14.44
N GLY A 175 5.79 1.47 13.86
CA GLY A 175 5.52 2.89 13.64
C GLY A 175 6.32 3.51 12.51
N GLN A 176 6.94 2.69 11.65
CA GLN A 176 7.67 3.18 10.49
C GLN A 176 6.69 3.43 9.34
N ILE A 177 6.90 4.56 8.69
CA ILE A 177 6.04 5.12 7.65
C ILE A 177 6.83 5.10 6.36
N VAL A 178 6.18 4.66 5.28
CA VAL A 178 6.67 4.80 3.91
C VAL A 178 5.74 5.72 3.13
N GLY A 179 6.28 6.40 2.14
CA GLY A 179 5.48 7.28 1.30
C GLY A 179 6.27 7.93 0.18
N THR A 180 5.63 8.88 -0.47
CA THR A 180 6.20 9.64 -1.59
C THR A 180 6.11 11.13 -1.29
N TYR A 181 7.10 11.91 -1.69
CA TYR A 181 7.04 13.36 -1.68
C TYR A 181 7.43 13.94 -3.04
N PHE A 182 6.92 15.13 -3.32
CA PHE A 182 7.11 15.85 -4.57
C PHE A 182 8.09 16.99 -4.34
N ASP A 183 9.11 17.13 -5.18
CA ASP A 183 9.97 18.32 -5.14
C ASP A 183 9.36 19.48 -5.95
N ASN A 184 9.97 20.66 -5.88
CA ASN A 184 9.49 21.85 -6.61
C ASN A 184 9.84 21.83 -8.11
N THR A 185 10.55 20.80 -8.58
CA THR A 185 10.93 20.59 -9.99
C THR A 185 10.09 19.52 -10.68
N GLY A 186 9.13 18.92 -9.98
CA GLY A 186 8.24 17.87 -10.48
C GLY A 186 8.78 16.44 -10.32
N GLY A 187 9.86 16.25 -9.55
CA GLY A 187 10.40 14.93 -9.23
C GLY A 187 9.66 14.26 -8.07
N ASN A 188 9.47 12.94 -8.16
CA ASN A 188 8.89 12.11 -7.10
C ASN A 188 10.00 11.37 -6.36
N HIS A 189 9.92 11.37 -5.04
CA HIS A 189 10.91 10.73 -4.18
C HIS A 189 10.20 9.88 -3.13
N ALA A 190 10.70 8.69 -2.87
CA ALA A 190 10.19 7.85 -1.80
C ALA A 190 10.83 8.28 -0.47
N PHE A 191 10.14 8.03 0.64
CA PHE A 191 10.74 8.15 1.98
C PHE A 191 10.39 6.96 2.85
N VAL A 192 11.23 6.73 3.86
CA VAL A 192 10.96 5.83 4.99
C VAL A 192 11.38 6.52 6.28
N GLY A 193 10.62 6.34 7.36
CA GLY A 193 10.98 6.92 8.64
C GLY A 193 9.89 6.87 9.69
N THR A 194 9.94 7.79 10.65
CA THR A 194 8.88 8.05 11.64
C THR A 194 8.45 9.51 11.53
N THR A 195 7.42 9.93 12.27
CA THR A 195 7.04 11.35 12.34
C THR A 195 8.16 12.26 12.84
N ALA A 196 9.15 11.73 13.57
CA ALA A 196 10.29 12.48 14.05
C ALA A 196 11.41 12.62 13.01
N VAL A 197 11.63 11.59 12.18
CA VAL A 197 12.74 11.53 11.23
C VAL A 197 12.29 10.82 9.95
N LEU A 198 12.27 11.53 8.84
CA LEU A 198 12.00 11.00 7.50
C LEU A 198 13.30 10.93 6.71
N THR A 199 13.54 9.80 6.04
CA THR A 199 14.73 9.57 5.21
C THR A 199 14.30 9.35 3.78
N ALA A 200 14.85 10.14 2.84
CA ALA A 200 14.63 9.93 1.42
C ALA A 200 15.25 8.59 0.97
N LEU A 201 14.48 7.80 0.23
CA LEU A 201 14.93 6.57 -0.41
C LEU A 201 15.26 6.88 -1.87
N ASN A 202 16.55 7.00 -2.16
CA ASN A 202 17.04 7.29 -3.51
C ASN A 202 17.71 6.06 -4.11
N VAL A 203 17.22 5.63 -5.27
CA VAL A 203 17.94 4.64 -6.09
C VAL A 203 18.98 5.37 -6.93
N PRO A 204 20.29 5.05 -6.83
CA PRO A 204 21.33 5.74 -7.59
C PRO A 204 21.05 5.77 -9.10
N GLY A 205 21.07 6.96 -9.70
CA GLY A 205 20.80 7.16 -11.13
C GLY A 205 19.32 7.21 -11.52
N ALA A 206 18.39 6.97 -10.59
CA ALA A 206 16.97 7.15 -10.84
C ALA A 206 16.59 8.64 -10.79
N THR A 207 15.75 9.07 -11.73
CA THR A 207 15.15 10.41 -11.74
C THR A 207 13.84 10.48 -10.94
N SER A 208 13.32 9.33 -10.50
CA SER A 208 12.11 9.18 -9.70
C SER A 208 12.17 7.89 -8.89
N THR A 209 11.82 7.94 -7.62
CA THR A 209 11.58 6.76 -6.76
C THR A 209 10.23 6.94 -6.08
N MET A 210 9.38 5.92 -6.07
CA MET A 210 8.05 5.97 -5.48
C MET A 210 7.85 4.79 -4.51
N ALA A 211 7.14 5.04 -3.42
CA ALA A 211 6.56 3.97 -2.61
C ALA A 211 5.17 3.62 -3.17
N ALA A 212 4.76 2.36 -3.00
CA ALA A 212 3.44 1.84 -3.35
C ALA A 212 2.86 1.09 -2.16
#